data_AF-A0A2E3ZS26-F1
#
_entry.id   AF-A0A2E3ZS26-F1
#
_cell.length_a   1.000
_cell.length_b   1.000
_cell.length_c   1.000
_cell.angle_alpha   90.00
_cell.angle_beta   90.00
_cell.angle_gamma   90.00
#
_symmetry.space_group_name_H-M   'P 1'
#
loop_
_entity.id
_entity.type
_entity.pdbx_description
1 polymer ?
#
loop_
_entity_poly.entity_id
_entity_poly.type
_entity_poly.pdbx_seq_one_letter_code
_entity_poly.pdbx_strand_id
1 'polypeptide(L)'
;MSKIFLLIFFVLFFNTIKADDIKTSVILQNCNVCHTEESSKANKIQPLKNLEKSYFLSKMYMYKKQNKNTVMNRILEPINILDIIKMADYLYGE
;
A
#
# COMPACT_ATOMS: atom_id res chain seq x y z
N MET A 1 -10.68 -45.27 -17.62
CA MET A 1 -9.93 -44.84 -16.42
C MET A 1 -9.11 -43.56 -16.61
N SER A 2 -8.54 -43.28 -17.80
CA SER A 2 -7.73 -42.07 -18.07
C SER A 2 -8.46 -40.72 -17.89
N LYS A 3 -9.77 -40.64 -18.17
CA LYS A 3 -10.53 -39.36 -18.12
C LYS A 3 -10.79 -38.82 -16.70
N ILE A 4 -10.87 -39.70 -15.70
CA ILE A 4 -11.08 -39.31 -14.29
C ILE A 4 -9.80 -38.71 -13.70
N PHE A 5 -8.64 -39.23 -14.10
CA PHE A 5 -7.34 -38.70 -13.69
C PHE A 5 -7.11 -37.25 -14.18
N LEU A 6 -7.59 -36.91 -15.38
CA LEU A 6 -7.52 -35.55 -15.93
C LEU A 6 -8.38 -34.55 -15.14
N LEU A 7 -9.55 -34.97 -14.68
CA LEU A 7 -10.45 -34.14 -13.87
C LEU A 7 -9.85 -33.84 -12.49
N ILE A 8 -9.22 -34.82 -11.85
CA ILE A 8 -8.55 -34.64 -10.55
C ILE A 8 -7.34 -33.72 -10.69
N PHE A 9 -6.58 -33.85 -11.79
CA PHE A 9 -5.46 -32.95 -12.09
C PHE A 9 -5.95 -31.50 -12.25
N PHE A 10 -7.07 -31.27 -12.94
CA PHE A 10 -7.59 -29.92 -13.16
C PHE A 10 -8.03 -29.21 -11.86
N VAL A 11 -8.61 -29.93 -10.89
CA VAL A 11 -9.08 -29.35 -9.61
C VAL A 11 -7.92 -28.88 -8.71
N LEU A 12 -6.74 -29.53 -8.80
CA LEU A 12 -5.59 -29.20 -7.95
C LEU A 12 -4.83 -27.93 -8.39
N PHE A 13 -5.03 -27.46 -9.64
CA PHE A 13 -4.34 -26.26 -10.16
C PHE A 13 -5.02 -24.93 -9.81
N PHE A 14 -6.27 -24.92 -9.34
CA PHE A 14 -7.00 -23.68 -9.00
C PHE A 14 -6.97 -23.33 -7.52
N ASN A 15 -5.95 -23.77 -6.78
CA ASN A 15 -5.69 -23.21 -5.46
C ASN A 15 -5.18 -21.78 -5.63
N THR A 16 -6.11 -20.82 -5.78
CA THR A 16 -5.79 -19.41 -5.68
C THR A 16 -5.29 -19.15 -4.27
N ILE A 17 -3.98 -18.99 -4.12
CA ILE A 17 -3.38 -18.47 -2.90
C ILE A 17 -3.95 -17.06 -2.75
N LYS A 18 -4.96 -16.91 -1.89
CA LYS A 18 -5.41 -15.59 -1.45
C LYS A 18 -4.26 -15.04 -0.63
N ALA A 19 -3.48 -14.13 -1.21
CA ALA A 19 -2.56 -13.33 -0.43
C ALA A 19 -3.40 -12.55 0.59
N ASP A 20 -3.08 -12.68 1.87
CA ASP A 20 -3.68 -11.82 2.89
C ASP A 20 -3.26 -10.38 2.58
N ASP A 21 -4.22 -9.56 2.17
CA ASP A 21 -4.01 -8.12 1.96
C ASP A 21 -3.41 -7.53 3.25
N ILE A 22 -2.30 -6.79 3.12
CA ILE A 22 -1.70 -6.09 4.26
C ILE A 22 -2.74 -5.09 4.77
N LYS A 23 -3.05 -5.17 6.07
CA LYS A 23 -4.00 -4.24 6.70
C LYS A 23 -3.51 -2.80 6.54
N THR A 24 -4.38 -1.93 6.03
CA THR A 24 -4.09 -0.49 5.83
C THR A 24 -3.56 0.18 7.10
N SER A 25 -4.09 -0.19 8.28
CA SER A 25 -3.63 0.33 9.56
C SER A 25 -2.15 0.01 9.83
N VAL A 26 -1.67 -1.18 9.45
CA VAL A 26 -0.27 -1.59 9.59
C VAL A 26 0.62 -0.77 8.66
N ILE A 27 0.17 -0.53 7.42
CA ILE A 27 0.90 0.32 6.47
C ILE A 27 1.04 1.74 7.03
N LEU A 28 -0.05 2.33 7.51
CA LEU A 28 -0.05 3.68 8.05
C LEU A 28 0.77 3.82 9.34
N GLN A 29 0.75 2.79 10.21
CA GLN A 29 1.62 2.75 11.39
C GLN A 29 3.11 2.84 10.99
N ASN A 30 3.50 2.14 9.93
CA ASN A 30 4.87 2.21 9.41
C ASN A 30 5.18 3.56 8.77
N CYS A 31 4.23 4.18 8.06
CA CYS A 31 4.40 5.54 7.53
C CYS A 31 4.64 6.58 8.64
N ASN A 32 3.94 6.44 9.77
CA ASN A 32 4.03 7.36 10.90
C ASN A 32 5.38 7.36 11.62
N VAL A 33 6.24 6.36 11.38
CA VAL A 33 7.64 6.36 11.89
C VAL A 33 8.43 7.58 11.39
N CYS A 34 8.12 8.03 10.17
CA CYS A 34 8.71 9.22 9.54
C CYS A 34 7.74 10.41 9.51
N HIS A 35 6.45 10.16 9.25
CA HIS A 35 5.41 11.18 9.14
C HIS A 35 4.67 11.43 10.46
N THR A 36 5.40 11.48 11.57
CA THR A 36 4.84 11.74 12.90
C THR A 36 4.55 13.23 13.12
N GLU A 37 3.60 13.52 14.00
CA GLU A 37 3.35 14.87 14.52
C GLU A 37 4.37 15.30 15.58
N GLU A 38 5.15 14.37 16.12
CA GLU A 38 6.11 14.68 17.17
C GLU A 38 7.33 15.46 16.63
N SER A 39 7.67 16.48 17.41
CA SER A 39 8.33 17.72 16.98
C SER A 39 9.75 17.60 16.43
N SER A 40 10.46 16.50 16.69
CA SER A 40 11.84 16.36 16.21
C SER A 40 11.93 16.06 14.71
N LYS A 41 10.93 15.36 14.13
CA LYS A 41 10.87 15.01 12.70
C LYS A 41 9.78 15.77 11.95
N ALA A 42 8.73 16.22 12.64
CA ALA A 42 7.63 16.98 12.04
C ALA A 42 8.09 18.25 11.30
N ASN A 43 9.19 18.88 11.75
CA ASN A 43 9.77 20.06 11.12
C ASN A 43 10.37 19.80 9.72
N LYS A 44 10.61 18.54 9.33
CA LYS A 44 11.22 18.18 8.04
C LYS A 44 10.31 17.33 7.15
N ILE A 45 9.41 16.55 7.75
CA ILE A 45 8.50 15.66 7.04
C ILE A 45 7.08 15.91 7.56
N GLN A 46 6.19 16.34 6.67
CA GLN A 46 4.83 16.69 7.04
C GLN A 46 4.05 15.44 7.50
N PRO A 47 3.27 15.52 8.60
CA PRO A 47 2.34 14.47 9.00
C PRO A 47 1.33 14.21 7.89
N LEU A 48 1.06 12.93 7.60
CA LEU A 48 0.16 12.57 6.49
C LEU A 48 -1.25 13.13 6.72
N LYS A 49 -1.79 13.01 7.94
CA LYS A 49 -3.15 13.47 8.26
C LYS A 49 -3.40 14.97 8.01
N ASN A 50 -2.35 15.79 7.93
CA ASN A 50 -2.47 17.24 7.71
C ASN A 50 -2.52 17.60 6.23
N LEU A 51 -2.39 16.62 5.33
CA LEU A 51 -2.44 16.83 3.89
C LEU A 51 -3.88 16.76 3.39
N GLU A 52 -4.17 17.50 2.33
CA GLU A 52 -5.37 17.27 1.53
C GLU A 52 -5.37 15.87 0.90
N LYS A 53 -6.51 15.17 0.91
CA LYS A 53 -6.65 13.81 0.33
C LYS A 53 -6.14 13.74 -1.11
N SER A 54 -6.51 14.73 -1.92
CA SER A 54 -6.10 14.84 -3.32
C SER A 54 -4.58 15.04 -3.47
N TYR A 55 -3.98 15.83 -2.59
CA TYR A 55 -2.54 16.07 -2.57
C TYR A 55 -1.77 14.81 -2.15
N PHE A 56 -2.23 14.10 -1.11
CA PHE A 56 -1.67 12.82 -0.70
C PHE A 56 -1.65 11.82 -1.85
N LEU A 57 -2.80 11.59 -2.50
CA LEU A 57 -2.91 10.66 -3.63
C LEU A 57 -1.96 11.05 -4.78
N SER A 58 -1.96 12.33 -5.15
CA SER A 58 -1.08 12.85 -6.21
C SER A 58 0.39 12.56 -5.92
N LYS A 59 0.86 12.81 -4.69
CA LYS A 59 2.24 12.55 -4.29
C LYS A 59 2.57 11.06 -4.26
N MET A 60 1.70 10.22 -3.73
CA MET A 60 1.92 8.77 -3.67
C MET A 60 2.05 8.17 -5.07
N TYR A 61 1.19 8.58 -6.01
CA TYR A 61 1.30 8.16 -7.41
C TYR A 61 2.56 8.70 -8.08
N MET A 62 2.91 9.95 -7.82
CA MET A 62 4.14 10.54 -8.34
C MET A 62 5.37 9.77 -7.86
N TYR A 63 5.47 9.45 -6.56
CA TYR A 63 6.59 8.69 -6.01
C TYR A 63 6.62 7.26 -6.55
N LYS A 64 5.48 6.59 -6.71
CA LYS A 64 5.47 5.23 -7.28
C LYS A 64 5.90 5.22 -8.77
N LYS A 65 5.56 6.26 -9.53
CA LYS A 65 5.85 6.36 -10.97
C LYS A 65 7.23 6.96 -11.29
N GLN A 66 7.67 7.94 -10.52
CA GLN A 66 8.88 8.74 -10.80
C GLN A 66 9.94 8.45 -9.75
N ASN A 67 11.15 8.07 -10.17
CA ASN A 67 12.29 7.80 -9.28
C ASN A 67 12.97 9.07 -8.75
N LYS A 68 12.16 10.08 -8.38
CA LYS A 68 12.64 11.40 -7.92
C LYS A 68 12.85 11.46 -6.41
N ASN A 69 12.32 10.50 -5.64
CA ASN A 69 12.55 10.41 -4.20
C ASN A 69 12.96 8.98 -3.83
N THR A 70 14.27 8.74 -3.75
CA THR A 70 14.84 7.40 -3.54
C THR A 70 14.29 6.68 -2.30
N VAL A 71 13.95 7.42 -1.24
CA VAL A 71 13.39 6.86 0.00
C VAL A 71 11.94 6.43 -0.21
N MET A 72 11.07 7.35 -0.66
CA MET A 72 9.65 7.04 -0.86
C MET A 72 9.45 6.01 -1.98
N ASN A 73 10.25 6.05 -3.03
CA ASN A 73 10.22 5.05 -4.09
C ASN A 73 10.44 3.63 -3.56
N ARG A 74 11.44 3.44 -2.68
CA ARG A 74 11.73 2.14 -2.06
C ARG A 74 10.61 1.70 -1.11
N ILE A 75 10.06 2.64 -0.33
CA ILE A 75 8.96 2.34 0.61
C ILE A 75 7.69 1.94 -0.14
N LEU A 76 7.41 2.56 -1.29
CA LEU A 76 6.19 2.31 -2.07
C LEU A 76 6.31 1.16 -3.06
N GLU A 77 7.48 0.55 -3.22
CA GLU A 77 7.69 -0.60 -4.09
C GLU A 77 6.70 -1.75 -3.78
N PRO A 78 6.59 -2.25 -2.52
CA PRO A 78 5.67 -3.33 -2.17
C PRO A 78 4.19 -2.91 -2.06
N ILE A 79 3.89 -1.61 -2.06
CA ILE A 79 2.53 -1.10 -1.80
C ILE A 79 1.81 -0.91 -3.14
N ASN A 80 0.69 -1.59 -3.35
CA ASN A 80 -0.04 -1.47 -4.61
C ASN A 80 -0.95 -0.21 -4.65
N ILE A 81 -1.53 0.07 -5.83
CA ILE A 81 -2.38 1.26 -6.01
C ILE A 81 -3.66 1.20 -5.16
N LEU A 82 -4.26 0.01 -5.01
CA LEU A 82 -5.45 -0.16 -4.18
C LEU A 82 -5.14 0.09 -2.70
N ASP A 83 -3.96 -0.30 -2.22
CA ASP A 83 -3.51 0.00 -0.86
C ASP A 83 -3.38 1.51 -0.64
N ILE A 84 -2.83 2.24 -1.61
CA ILE A 84 -2.72 3.71 -1.56
C ILE A 84 -4.10 4.37 -1.47
N ILE A 85 -5.08 3.86 -2.23
CA ILE A 85 -6.46 4.34 -2.17
C ILE A 85 -7.06 4.05 -0.79
N LYS A 86 -6.95 2.81 -0.30
CA LYS A 86 -7.43 2.41 1.04
C LYS A 86 -6.77 3.25 2.14
N MET A 87 -5.48 3.58 2.03
CA MET A 87 -4.77 4.48 2.94
C MET A 87 -5.37 5.89 2.94
N ALA A 88 -5.69 6.44 1.76
CA ALA A 88 -6.31 7.74 1.65
C ALA A 88 -7.73 7.74 2.24
N ASP A 89 -8.51 6.69 2.00
CA ASP A 89 -9.84 6.54 2.60
C ASP A 89 -9.77 6.39 4.12
N TYR A 90 -8.76 5.68 4.64
CA TYR A 90 -8.58 5.56 6.08
C TYR A 90 -8.14 6.87 6.75
N LEU A 91 -7.25 7.65 6.12
CA LEU A 91 -6.71 8.89 6.68
C LEU A 91 -7.67 10.07 6.61
N TYR A 92 -8.43 10.16 5.52
CA TYR A 92 -9.21 11.35 5.17
C TYR A 92 -10.66 11.03 4.85
N GLY A 93 -11.11 9.80 5.09
CA GLY A 93 -12.51 9.43 4.94
C GLY A 93 -13.37 10.27 5.86
N GLU A 94 -14.08 11.22 5.25
CA GLU A 94 -15.38 11.71 5.71
C GLU A 94 -16.41 10.58 5.76
#